data_AF-L1L9C8-F1
#
_entry.id   AF-L1L9C8-F1
#
_cell.length_a   1.000
_cell.length_b   1.000
_cell.length_c   1.000
_cell.angle_alpha   90.00
_cell.angle_beta   90.00
_cell.angle_gamma   90.00
#
_symmetry.space_group_name_H-M   'P 1'
#
loop_
_entity.id
_entity.type
_entity.pdbx_description
1 polymer ?
#
loop_
_entity_poly.entity_id
_entity_poly.type
_entity_poly.pdbx_seq_one_letter_code
_entity_poly.pdbx_strand_id
1 'polypeptide(L)'
;MVVGGDEDSGTAIGDYDRDDDDDVYVQVAQESSDEVTTESQNVPSLPGVIDISHPSRLLCKSFDYSFDGNAIKLVVSNKGVSVSKLVNDTETVWTPSSGEIIDHTKVYINKDGNPELALLVTTLSGTSKETYLELKDGKWVSSNNNEERI
;
A
#
# COMPACT_ATOMS: atom_id res chain seq x y z
N MET A 1 0.93 -10.98 -69.28
CA MET A 1 0.94 -12.34 -69.87
C MET A 1 0.39 -13.28 -68.81
N VAL A 2 -0.55 -14.12 -69.19
CA VAL A 2 -1.39 -14.94 -68.30
C VAL A 2 -0.87 -16.39 -68.32
N VAL A 3 -1.11 -17.11 -67.22
CA VAL A 3 -1.30 -18.58 -67.01
C VAL A 3 -0.18 -19.62 -67.13
N GLY A 4 -0.29 -20.61 -66.22
CA GLY A 4 0.11 -22.03 -66.31
C GLY A 4 1.21 -22.41 -65.32
N GLY A 5 1.08 -23.30 -64.32
CA GLY A 5 0.34 -24.56 -64.24
C GLY A 5 0.98 -25.59 -65.19
N ASP A 6 1.49 -26.77 -64.83
CA ASP A 6 1.15 -27.72 -63.76
C ASP A 6 2.26 -28.79 -63.59
N GLU A 7 2.04 -29.71 -62.62
CA GLU A 7 2.44 -31.14 -62.63
C GLU A 7 3.93 -31.49 -62.34
N ASP A 8 4.31 -32.60 -61.70
CA ASP A 8 3.68 -33.73 -61.02
C ASP A 8 4.81 -34.58 -60.39
N SER A 9 4.45 -35.36 -59.36
CA SER A 9 4.99 -36.65 -58.88
C SER A 9 6.49 -36.95 -58.68
N GLY A 10 6.77 -37.70 -57.61
CA GLY A 10 7.66 -38.88 -57.72
C GLY A 10 8.83 -39.04 -56.74
N THR A 11 8.51 -39.50 -55.52
CA THR A 11 9.16 -40.60 -54.76
C THR A 11 10.69 -40.67 -54.51
N ALA A 12 11.00 -40.91 -53.23
CA ALA A 12 11.95 -41.91 -52.68
C ALA A 12 13.09 -41.37 -51.79
N ILE A 13 12.92 -41.75 -50.53
CA ILE A 13 13.78 -41.78 -49.34
C ILE A 13 15.20 -42.33 -49.54
N GLY A 14 16.11 -41.79 -48.72
CA GLY A 14 17.38 -42.38 -48.29
C GLY A 14 18.36 -41.27 -47.91
N ASP A 15 19.19 -41.33 -46.88
CA ASP A 15 19.37 -42.18 -45.71
C ASP A 15 20.31 -41.32 -44.84
N TYR A 16 19.97 -40.99 -43.60
CA TYR A 16 20.99 -40.60 -42.62
C TYR A 16 20.57 -41.11 -41.24
N ASP A 17 21.24 -42.19 -40.87
CA ASP A 17 21.26 -42.74 -39.52
C ASP A 17 21.90 -41.76 -38.53
N ARG A 18 21.41 -41.92 -37.30
CA ARG A 18 21.70 -41.22 -36.05
C ARG A 18 23.18 -40.93 -35.78
N ASP A 19 23.41 -39.79 -35.14
CA ASP A 19 24.10 -39.76 -33.85
C ASP A 19 23.46 -38.70 -32.95
N ASP A 20 23.23 -39.13 -31.71
CA ASP A 20 22.71 -38.42 -30.55
C ASP A 20 23.25 -36.99 -30.39
N ASP A 21 22.34 -36.03 -30.21
CA ASP A 21 22.26 -35.35 -28.92
C ASP A 21 20.86 -34.70 -28.79
N ASP A 22 20.19 -35.11 -27.72
CA ASP A 22 18.85 -34.69 -27.33
C ASP A 22 18.80 -33.19 -27.02
N ASP A 23 18.21 -32.41 -27.91
CA ASP A 23 17.47 -31.20 -27.51
C ASP A 23 16.00 -31.40 -27.86
N VAL A 24 15.30 -31.98 -26.88
CA VAL A 24 13.86 -32.15 -26.84
C VAL A 24 13.17 -30.81 -27.13
N TYR A 25 12.44 -30.75 -28.24
CA TYR A 25 11.46 -29.69 -28.50
C TYR A 25 10.37 -29.74 -27.42
N VAL A 26 10.48 -28.90 -26.39
CA VAL A 26 9.34 -28.62 -25.52
C VAL A 26 8.51 -27.53 -26.20
N GLN A 27 7.32 -27.96 -26.64
CA GLN A 27 6.27 -27.13 -27.20
C GLN A 27 5.93 -26.01 -26.21
N VAL A 28 5.93 -24.76 -26.71
CA VAL A 28 5.41 -23.61 -25.97
C VAL A 28 3.92 -23.81 -25.79
N ALA A 29 3.51 -24.32 -24.62
CA ALA A 29 2.17 -24.16 -24.14
C ALA A 29 1.98 -22.67 -23.81
N GLN A 30 1.04 -22.02 -24.48
CA GLN A 30 0.41 -20.80 -23.98
C GLN A 30 -0.33 -21.19 -22.69
N GLU A 31 0.37 -21.10 -21.57
CA GLU A 31 -0.27 -21.18 -20.26
C GLU A 31 -0.89 -19.82 -19.94
N SER A 32 -2.22 -19.84 -19.89
CA SER A 32 -3.07 -18.90 -19.19
C SER A 32 -2.35 -18.37 -17.94
N SER A 33 -2.10 -17.07 -17.87
CA SER A 33 -1.88 -16.44 -16.56
C SER A 33 -3.22 -16.42 -15.85
N ASP A 34 -3.55 -17.54 -15.22
CA ASP A 34 -4.54 -17.55 -14.16
C ASP A 34 -4.01 -16.61 -13.08
N GLU A 35 -4.70 -15.48 -12.97
CA GLU A 35 -4.59 -14.51 -11.90
C GLU A 35 -4.57 -15.26 -10.56
N VAL A 36 -3.39 -15.40 -9.94
CA VAL A 36 -3.34 -15.66 -8.50
C VAL A 36 -3.69 -14.34 -7.84
N THR A 37 -5.00 -14.10 -7.73
CA THR A 37 -5.56 -13.19 -6.76
C THR A 37 -5.19 -13.79 -5.40
N THR A 38 -4.05 -13.36 -4.85
CA THR A 38 -3.77 -13.60 -3.43
C THR A 38 -4.83 -12.86 -2.64
N GLU A 39 -5.95 -13.54 -2.37
CA GLU A 39 -6.80 -13.20 -1.26
C GLU A 39 -5.91 -13.15 -0.02
N SER A 40 -5.79 -11.94 0.51
CA SER A 40 -5.01 -11.67 1.70
C SER A 40 -5.55 -12.54 2.83
N GLN A 41 -4.82 -13.61 3.16
CA GLN A 41 -5.17 -14.48 4.28
C GLN A 41 -5.38 -13.62 5.52
N ASN A 42 -6.59 -13.73 6.08
CA ASN A 42 -7.08 -13.08 7.28
C ASN A 42 -6.37 -13.63 8.52
N VAL A 43 -5.06 -13.40 8.63
CA VAL A 43 -4.36 -13.52 9.90
C VAL A 43 -4.74 -12.28 10.69
N PRO A 44 -5.41 -12.40 11.85
CA PRO A 44 -5.71 -11.24 12.68
C PRO A 44 -4.39 -10.61 13.09
N SER A 45 -4.07 -9.45 12.54
CA SER A 45 -2.93 -8.70 13.01
C SER A 45 -3.20 -8.21 14.43
N LEU A 46 -2.17 -8.29 15.28
CA LEU A 46 -2.29 -7.81 16.64
C LEU A 46 -2.67 -6.31 16.60
N PRO A 47 -3.73 -5.88 17.32
CA PRO A 47 -4.11 -4.48 17.36
C PRO A 47 -2.96 -3.63 17.91
N GLY A 48 -2.48 -2.69 17.11
CA GLY A 48 -1.40 -1.77 17.46
C GLY A 48 -1.91 -0.42 17.95
N VAL A 49 -1.33 0.08 19.04
CA VAL A 49 -1.49 1.48 19.46
C VAL A 49 -0.31 2.27 18.93
N ILE A 50 -0.56 3.23 18.04
CA ILE A 50 0.49 4.13 17.53
C ILE A 50 0.52 5.38 18.41
N ASP A 51 1.69 5.66 18.96
CA ASP A 51 1.98 6.92 19.64
C ASP A 51 2.67 7.89 18.67
N ILE A 52 2.10 9.08 18.47
CA ILE A 52 2.60 10.07 17.52
C ILE A 52 3.78 10.90 18.07
N SER A 53 3.90 11.02 19.40
CA SER A 53 5.09 11.63 20.02
C SER A 53 6.28 10.69 19.90
N HIS A 54 6.06 9.39 20.11
CA HIS A 54 7.09 8.35 20.10
C HIS A 54 6.75 7.16 19.15
N PRO A 55 6.81 7.35 17.81
CA PRO A 55 6.44 6.31 16.86
C PRO A 55 7.32 5.06 16.98
N SER A 56 6.69 3.90 17.17
CA SER A 56 7.38 2.61 17.20
C SER A 56 7.60 2.07 15.78
N ARG A 57 8.86 1.76 15.45
CA ARG A 57 9.24 1.16 14.16
C ARG A 57 8.61 -0.21 13.90
N LEU A 58 8.15 -0.89 14.95
CA LEU A 58 7.42 -2.15 14.83
C LEU A 58 6.01 -1.93 14.25
N LEU A 59 5.39 -0.80 14.56
CA LEU A 59 3.99 -0.50 14.20
C LEU A 59 3.87 0.41 12.99
N CYS A 60 4.85 1.29 12.76
CA CYS A 60 4.77 2.33 11.75
C CYS A 60 6.15 2.77 11.23
N LYS A 61 6.12 3.51 10.13
CA LYS A 61 7.23 4.35 9.67
C LYS A 61 6.91 5.81 10.00
N SER A 62 7.94 6.57 10.35
CA SER A 62 7.82 8.01 10.59
C SER A 62 8.87 8.78 9.81
N PHE A 63 8.49 9.94 9.27
CA PHE A 63 9.36 10.82 8.50
C PHE A 63 9.15 12.26 8.95
N ASP A 64 10.22 12.91 9.40
CA ASP A 64 10.19 14.33 9.72
C ASP A 64 10.54 15.15 8.47
N TYR A 65 9.77 16.19 8.19
CA TYR A 65 10.00 17.11 7.09
C TYR A 65 9.46 18.50 7.42
N SER A 66 9.83 19.49 6.61
CA SER A 66 9.30 20.84 6.72
C SER A 66 8.60 21.24 5.43
N PHE A 67 7.43 21.85 5.55
CA PHE A 67 6.66 22.35 4.41
C PHE A 67 5.96 23.64 4.80
N ASP A 68 6.11 24.66 3.96
CA ASP A 68 5.53 26.01 4.16
C ASP A 68 5.77 26.58 5.57
N GLY A 69 7.01 26.46 6.06
CA GLY A 69 7.39 26.93 7.40
C GLY A 69 6.92 26.05 8.57
N ASN A 70 6.14 24.99 8.32
CA ASN A 70 5.67 24.07 9.34
C ASN A 70 6.61 22.88 9.51
N ALA A 71 6.87 22.48 10.75
CA ALA A 71 7.53 21.21 11.07
C ALA A 71 6.47 20.10 11.13
N ILE A 72 6.66 19.05 10.33
CA ILE A 72 5.66 17.99 10.15
C ILE A 72 6.33 16.62 10.33
N LYS A 73 5.67 15.74 11.07
CA LYS A 73 5.99 14.31 11.15
C LYS A 73 4.91 13.51 10.43
N LEU A 74 5.25 12.86 9.32
CA LEU A 74 4.38 11.90 8.66
C LEU A 74 4.51 10.54 9.36
N VAL A 75 3.41 9.95 9.80
CA VAL A 75 3.33 8.62 10.40
C VAL A 75 2.47 7.73 9.50
N VAL A 76 3.02 6.60 9.06
CA VAL A 76 2.36 5.64 8.17
C VAL A 76 2.38 4.26 8.83
N SER A 77 1.23 3.63 8.95
CA SER A 77 1.15 2.29 9.55
C SER A 77 1.93 1.27 8.71
N ASN A 78 2.56 0.29 9.37
CA ASN A 78 3.18 -0.81 8.65
C ASN A 78 2.10 -1.69 8.00
N LYS A 79 2.38 -2.21 6.80
CA LYS A 79 1.44 -3.11 6.11
C LYS A 79 1.07 -4.28 7.02
N GLY A 80 -0.23 -4.53 7.11
CA GLY A 80 -0.77 -5.61 7.92
C GLY A 80 -0.95 -5.26 9.39
N VAL A 81 -0.50 -4.11 9.90
CA VAL A 81 -0.82 -3.69 11.28
C VAL A 81 -2.24 -3.12 11.33
N SER A 82 -3.12 -3.76 12.10
CA SER A 82 -4.43 -3.19 12.43
C SER A 82 -4.24 -2.21 13.59
N VAL A 83 -4.47 -0.93 13.34
CA VAL A 83 -4.29 0.10 14.37
C VAL A 83 -5.58 0.24 15.16
N SER A 84 -5.54 0.02 16.46
CA SER A 84 -6.70 0.09 17.36
C SER A 84 -6.85 1.44 18.04
N LYS A 85 -5.81 2.27 18.03
CA LYS A 85 -5.82 3.63 18.61
C LYS A 85 -4.63 4.44 18.12
N LEU A 86 -4.85 5.74 17.95
CA LEU A 86 -3.80 6.75 17.85
C LEU A 86 -3.75 7.52 19.18
N VAL A 87 -2.57 7.66 19.76
CA VAL A 87 -2.34 8.41 21.01
C VAL A 87 -1.22 9.44 20.82
N ASN A 88 -1.23 10.43 21.69
CA ASN A 88 -0.11 11.35 21.93
C ASN A 88 0.31 11.16 23.39
N ASP A 89 1.40 10.43 23.62
CA ASP A 89 1.77 9.87 24.92
C ASP A 89 0.60 9.08 25.54
N THR A 90 -0.05 9.63 26.56
CA THR A 90 -1.19 9.01 27.25
C THR A 90 -2.55 9.44 26.71
N GLU A 91 -2.61 10.56 25.98
CA GLU A 91 -3.87 11.15 25.54
C GLU A 91 -4.35 10.49 24.24
N THR A 92 -5.64 10.16 24.18
CA THR A 92 -6.22 9.56 22.98
C THR A 92 -6.43 10.63 21.91
N VAL A 93 -5.84 10.42 20.74
CA VAL A 93 -6.00 11.28 19.56
C VAL A 93 -7.20 10.81 18.74
N TRP A 94 -7.26 9.50 18.50
CA TRP A 94 -8.32 8.88 17.68
C TRP A 94 -8.48 7.40 17.99
N THR A 95 -9.70 6.89 17.80
CA THR A 95 -10.04 5.46 17.87
C THR A 95 -10.86 5.10 16.63
N PRO A 96 -10.51 4.03 15.91
CA PRO A 96 -11.23 3.61 14.72
C PRO A 96 -12.67 3.22 15.03
N SER A 97 -13.56 3.58 14.13
CA SER A 97 -14.87 2.93 14.02
C SER A 97 -14.76 1.54 13.37
N SER A 98 -15.82 0.73 13.43
CA SER A 98 -15.81 -0.63 12.88
C SER A 98 -15.49 -0.63 11.38
N GLY A 99 -14.40 -1.30 11.00
CA GLY A 99 -13.94 -1.40 9.61
C GLY A 99 -13.18 -0.17 9.10
N GLU A 100 -12.99 0.85 9.93
CA GLU A 100 -12.16 2.01 9.62
C GLU A 100 -10.69 1.69 9.88
N ILE A 101 -9.85 1.99 8.90
CA ILE A 101 -8.41 1.71 8.93
C ILE A 101 -7.67 3.03 8.75
N ILE A 102 -6.60 3.22 9.51
CA ILE A 102 -5.69 4.36 9.30
C ILE A 102 -4.79 4.09 8.09
N ASP A 103 -4.73 5.06 7.18
CA ASP A 103 -3.72 5.07 6.12
C ASP A 103 -2.45 5.76 6.64
N HIS A 104 -2.57 7.05 6.94
CA HIS A 104 -1.47 7.83 7.48
C HIS A 104 -1.97 9.01 8.34
N THR A 105 -1.04 9.65 9.04
CA THR A 105 -1.29 10.90 9.77
C THR A 105 -0.13 11.85 9.58
N LYS A 106 -0.44 13.11 9.26
CA LYS A 106 0.54 14.21 9.33
C LYS A 106 0.36 14.93 10.65
N VAL A 107 1.42 14.99 11.43
CA VAL A 107 1.44 15.61 12.76
C VAL A 107 2.21 16.91 12.66
N TYR A 108 1.57 18.03 12.95
CA TYR A 108 2.17 19.36 12.96
C TYR A 108 2.75 19.62 14.34
N ILE A 109 4.02 19.99 14.34
CA ILE A 109 4.85 20.14 15.54
C ILE A 109 5.04 21.63 15.80
N ASN A 110 4.75 22.04 17.02
CA ASN A 110 4.90 23.42 17.45
C ASN A 110 6.37 23.78 17.72
N LYS A 111 6.63 25.04 18.06
CA LYS A 111 7.99 25.55 18.30
C LYS A 111 8.72 24.88 19.47
N ASP A 112 7.97 24.28 20.38
CA ASP A 112 8.50 23.55 21.54
C ASP A 112 8.75 22.06 21.24
N GLY A 113 8.50 21.62 20.01
CA GLY A 113 8.68 20.23 19.59
C GLY A 113 7.48 19.32 19.89
N ASN A 114 6.34 19.88 20.29
CA ASN A 114 5.16 19.11 20.70
C ASN A 114 4.10 19.06 19.58
N PRO A 115 3.39 17.92 19.41
CA PRO A 115 2.21 17.84 18.54
C PRO A 115 1.08 18.78 18.99
N GLU A 116 0.52 19.58 18.07
CA GLU A 116 -0.64 20.46 18.36
C GLU A 116 -1.81 20.29 17.38
N LEU A 117 -1.52 19.79 16.18
CA LEU A 117 -2.52 19.53 15.14
C LEU A 117 -2.13 18.23 14.41
N ALA A 118 -3.13 17.44 14.02
CA ALA A 118 -2.94 16.24 13.23
C ALA A 118 -3.97 16.21 12.09
N LEU A 119 -3.50 15.95 10.87
CA LEU A 119 -4.35 15.56 9.74
C LEU A 119 -4.31 14.04 9.66
N LEU A 120 -5.42 13.42 10.07
CA LEU A 120 -5.62 11.98 10.04
C LEU A 120 -6.32 11.59 8.73
N VAL A 121 -5.74 10.61 8.01
CA VAL A 121 -6.35 10.02 6.81
C VAL A 121 -6.73 8.58 7.12
N THR A 122 -8.03 8.29 7.04
CA THR A 122 -8.59 6.94 7.22
C THR A 122 -9.26 6.44 5.96
N THR A 123 -9.46 5.14 5.87
CA THR A 123 -10.27 4.49 4.85
C THR A 123 -11.35 3.66 5.51
N LEU A 124 -12.59 3.82 5.06
CA LEU A 124 -13.73 3.01 5.45
C LEU A 124 -14.46 2.54 4.19
N SER A 125 -14.59 1.23 4.02
CA SER A 125 -15.25 0.63 2.84
C SER A 125 -14.70 1.16 1.50
N GLY A 126 -13.37 1.33 1.42
CA GLY A 126 -12.68 1.85 0.24
C GLY A 126 -12.77 3.36 0.02
N THR A 127 -13.50 4.08 0.88
CA THR A 127 -13.58 5.54 0.81
C THR A 127 -12.61 6.18 1.79
N SER A 128 -11.75 7.07 1.29
CA SER A 128 -10.83 7.84 2.13
C SER A 128 -11.52 9.05 2.78
N LYS A 129 -11.15 9.34 4.02
CA LYS A 129 -11.64 10.48 4.79
C LYS A 129 -10.46 11.19 5.45
N GLU A 130 -10.45 12.51 5.33
CA GLU A 130 -9.53 13.38 6.05
C GLU A 130 -10.21 13.97 7.28
N THR A 131 -9.54 13.96 8.42
CA THR A 131 -10.03 14.57 9.67
C THR A 131 -8.90 15.38 10.30
N TYR A 132 -9.14 16.67 10.51
CA TYR A 132 -8.25 17.51 11.31
C TYR A 132 -8.58 17.32 12.79
N LEU A 133 -7.56 17.07 13.60
CA LEU A 133 -7.64 16.89 15.05
C LEU A 133 -6.73 17.94 15.69
N GLU A 134 -7.26 18.78 16.56
CA GLU A 134 -6.52 19.86 17.23
C GLU A 134 -6.46 19.57 18.73
N LEU A 135 -5.30 19.78 19.35
CA LEU A 135 -5.13 19.68 20.79
C LEU A 135 -5.65 20.96 21.47
N LYS A 136 -6.76 20.86 22.19
CA LYS A 136 -7.38 21.95 22.97
C LYS A 136 -7.54 21.54 24.41
N ASP A 137 -7.02 22.36 25.32
CA ASP A 137 -7.11 22.14 26.77
C ASP A 137 -6.67 20.72 27.19
N GLY A 138 -5.63 20.20 26.54
CA GLY A 138 -5.08 18.87 26.79
C GLY A 138 -5.86 17.71 26.16
N LYS A 139 -6.88 17.97 25.34
CA LYS A 139 -7.66 16.94 24.64
C LYS A 139 -7.68 17.15 23.14
N TRP A 140 -7.62 16.06 22.39
CA TRP A 140 -7.76 16.11 20.94
C TRP A 140 -9.23 16.19 20.55
N VAL A 141 -9.57 17.16 19.70
CA VAL A 141 -10.93 17.36 19.19
C VAL A 141 -10.91 17.51 17.68
N SER A 142 -11.93 16.99 17.00
CA SER A 142 -12.09 17.22 15.56
C SER A 142 -12.29 18.70 15.28
N SER A 143 -11.43 19.27 14.45
CA SER A 143 -11.58 20.61 13.93
C SER A 143 -12.38 20.55 12.64
N ASN A 144 -13.51 21.26 12.61
CA ASN A 144 -14.33 21.41 11.41
C ASN A 144 -13.85 22.59 10.53
N ASN A 145 -12.73 23.23 10.87
CA ASN A 145 -12.29 24.42 10.16
C ASN A 145 -11.58 24.01 8.86
N ASN A 146 -12.34 24.03 7.78
CA ASN A 146 -11.94 23.54 6.46
C ASN A 146 -11.09 24.54 5.65
N GLU A 147 -10.89 25.79 6.09
CA GLU A 147 -10.34 26.82 5.17
C GLU A 147 -9.38 27.88 5.75
N GLU A 148 -8.99 27.86 7.03
CA GLU A 148 -8.36 29.07 7.61
C GLU A 148 -6.96 28.92 8.24
N ARG A 149 -6.26 27.78 8.10
CA ARG A 149 -5.01 27.56 8.88
C ARG A 149 -3.85 26.87 8.15
N ILE A 150 -3.90 26.78 6.82
CA ILE A 150 -2.74 26.38 6.02
C ILE A 150 -2.09 27.64 5.47
#